data_AF-A0A427YFZ2-F1
#
_entry.id   AF-A0A427YFZ2-F1
#
_cell.length_a   1.000
_cell.length_b   1.000
_cell.length_c   1.000
_cell.angle_alpha   90.00
_cell.angle_beta   90.00
_cell.angle_gamma   90.00
#
_symmetry.space_group_name_H-M   'P 1'
#
loop_
_entity.id
_entity.type
_entity.pdbx_description
1 polymer ?
#
loop_
_entity_poly.entity_id
_entity_poly.type
_entity_poly.pdbx_seq_one_letter_code
_entity_poly.pdbx_strand_id
1 'polypeptide(L)'
;MTSMPYFREAFLENANWVYQQAVSGKVFQGQAGDKPSKQQVQALTDILNALGWHGGLRSPTKSLAANAWWNMSPTAVPTLFNVLSEIYQTDGQIRALFQLARANSTGDGLPCKAHPNVQHHRYQVNNSQPFRIRCCMHGCYHKLQRAAIIHWIAELVNHNVVDGSKLGLDGEDLEI
;
A
#
# COMPACT_ATOMS: atom_id res chain seq x y z
N MET A 1 -7.82 -10.64 49.46
CA MET A 1 -7.87 -10.73 47.99
C MET A 1 -6.90 -9.71 47.42
N THR A 2 -5.72 -10.14 47.03
CA THR A 2 -4.68 -9.31 46.41
C THR A 2 -5.09 -9.03 44.98
N SER A 3 -5.25 -7.76 44.62
CA SER A 3 -5.40 -7.35 43.23
C SER A 3 -4.11 -7.72 42.49
N MET A 4 -4.19 -8.64 41.52
CA MET A 4 -3.12 -8.82 40.54
C MET A 4 -2.91 -7.47 39.83
N PRO A 5 -1.70 -6.90 39.80
CA PRO A 5 -1.44 -5.75 38.96
C PRO A 5 -1.58 -6.25 37.52
N TYR A 6 -2.58 -5.75 36.78
CA TYR A 6 -2.58 -5.90 35.33
C TYR A 6 -1.50 -4.96 34.80
N PHE A 7 -0.31 -5.53 34.65
CA PHE A 7 0.90 -4.82 34.26
C PHE A 7 0.74 -4.16 32.89
N ARG A 8 1.26 -2.94 32.76
CA ARG A 8 1.32 -2.15 31.51
C ARG A 8 1.81 -3.00 30.33
N GLU A 9 2.72 -3.91 30.62
CA GLU A 9 3.30 -4.90 29.71
C GLU A 9 2.24 -5.79 29.06
N ALA A 10 1.25 -6.28 29.81
CA ALA A 10 0.18 -7.13 29.28
C ALA A 10 -0.75 -6.38 28.30
N PHE A 11 -0.99 -5.08 28.54
CA PHE A 11 -1.74 -4.24 27.61
C PHE A 11 -0.96 -4.00 26.31
N LEU A 12 0.35 -3.75 26.42
CA LEU A 12 1.22 -3.60 25.26
C LEU A 12 1.36 -4.89 24.47
N GLU A 13 1.45 -6.04 25.12
CA GLU A 13 1.50 -7.35 24.48
C GLU A 13 0.20 -7.64 23.71
N ASN A 14 -0.95 -7.36 24.32
CA ASN A 14 -2.24 -7.53 23.66
C ASN A 14 -2.37 -6.61 22.44
N ALA A 15 -2.03 -5.32 22.59
CA ALA A 15 -2.06 -4.36 21.48
C ALA A 15 -1.08 -4.74 20.37
N ASN A 16 0.12 -5.18 20.73
CA ASN A 16 1.12 -5.64 19.77
C ASN A 16 0.62 -6.90 19.06
N TRP A 17 0.02 -7.85 19.75
CA TRP A 17 -0.53 -9.05 19.13
C TRP A 17 -1.60 -8.72 18.08
N VAL A 18 -2.58 -7.86 18.42
CA VAL A 18 -3.62 -7.41 17.47
C VAL A 18 -3.00 -6.67 16.29
N TYR A 19 -1.98 -5.83 16.54
CA TYR A 19 -1.23 -5.17 15.49
C TYR A 19 -0.51 -6.16 14.57
N GLN A 20 0.14 -7.19 15.11
CA GLN A 20 0.78 -8.23 14.30
C GLN A 20 -0.23 -8.95 13.40
N GLN A 21 -1.44 -9.25 13.90
CA GLN A 21 -2.50 -9.81 13.05
C GLN A 21 -2.91 -8.86 11.91
N ALA A 22 -2.96 -7.55 12.17
CA ALA A 22 -3.23 -6.55 11.14
C ALA A 22 -2.11 -6.47 10.10
N VAL A 23 -0.85 -6.57 10.53
CA VAL A 23 0.32 -6.60 9.65
C VAL A 23 0.34 -7.86 8.80
N SER A 24 0.23 -9.05 9.43
CA SER A 24 0.19 -10.34 8.73
C SER A 24 -0.99 -10.43 7.75
N GLY A 25 -2.15 -9.89 8.12
CA GLY A 25 -3.33 -9.80 7.26
C GLY A 25 -3.30 -8.66 6.24
N LYS A 26 -2.21 -7.87 6.18
CA LYS A 26 -2.08 -6.65 5.33
C LYS A 26 -3.31 -5.75 5.38
N VAL A 27 -3.90 -5.60 6.56
CA VAL A 27 -5.16 -4.87 6.75
C VAL A 27 -5.00 -3.39 6.36
N PHE A 28 -3.88 -2.77 6.75
CA PHE A 28 -3.59 -1.37 6.46
C PHE A 28 -2.87 -1.18 5.10
N GLN A 29 -3.64 -1.25 4.02
CA GLN A 29 -3.19 -1.05 2.63
C GLN A 29 -4.13 -0.11 1.86
N GLY A 30 -3.64 0.66 0.90
CA GLY A 30 -4.45 1.60 0.09
C GLY A 30 -3.73 2.93 -0.17
N GLN A 31 -4.35 3.84 -0.94
CA GLN A 31 -3.76 5.15 -1.23
C GLN A 31 -4.01 6.17 -0.12
N ALA A 32 -3.10 7.14 0.00
CA ALA A 32 -3.33 8.32 0.79
C ALA A 32 -4.51 9.13 0.21
N GLY A 33 -5.59 9.26 0.97
CA GLY A 33 -6.82 9.96 0.56
C GLY A 33 -7.98 9.02 0.21
N ASP A 34 -7.75 7.71 0.09
CA ASP A 34 -8.83 6.75 -0.06
C ASP A 34 -9.66 6.65 1.23
N LYS A 35 -10.95 6.36 1.07
CA LYS A 35 -11.84 6.11 2.21
C LYS A 35 -11.42 4.79 2.90
N PRO A 36 -11.12 4.78 4.21
CA PRO A 36 -10.73 3.57 4.93
C PRO A 36 -11.81 2.48 4.85
N SER A 37 -11.39 1.23 4.66
CA SER A 37 -12.27 0.07 4.63
C SER A 37 -12.87 -0.20 6.02
N LYS A 38 -14.01 -0.88 6.08
CA LYS A 38 -14.63 -1.26 7.36
C LYS A 38 -13.68 -2.09 8.23
N GLN A 39 -12.89 -2.98 7.62
CA GLN A 39 -11.92 -3.82 8.31
C GLN A 39 -10.73 -3.01 8.84
N GLN A 40 -10.20 -2.05 8.07
CA GLN A 40 -9.14 -1.14 8.53
C GLN A 40 -9.55 -0.35 9.75
N VAL A 41 -10.77 0.18 9.69
CA VAL A 41 -11.34 0.98 10.75
C VAL A 41 -11.58 0.13 12.01
N GLN A 42 -12.02 -1.12 11.85
CA GLN A 42 -12.18 -2.06 12.97
C GLN A 42 -10.83 -2.46 13.58
N ALA A 43 -9.84 -2.80 12.76
CA ALA A 43 -8.50 -3.16 13.24
C ALA A 43 -7.84 -2.00 14.01
N LEU A 44 -7.96 -0.77 13.52
CA LEU A 44 -7.48 0.41 14.24
C LEU A 44 -8.24 0.60 15.56
N THR A 45 -9.56 0.41 15.56
CA THR A 45 -10.38 0.47 16.77
C THR A 45 -9.92 -0.56 17.80
N ASP A 46 -9.62 -1.79 17.38
CA ASP A 46 -9.21 -2.88 18.27
C ASP A 46 -7.80 -2.66 18.85
N ILE A 47 -6.85 -2.14 18.05
CA ILE A 47 -5.51 -1.75 18.53
C ILE A 47 -5.61 -0.63 19.58
N LEU A 48 -6.38 0.41 19.29
CA LEU A 48 -6.56 1.54 20.22
C LEU A 48 -7.28 1.12 21.51
N ASN A 49 -8.25 0.20 21.43
CA ASN A 49 -8.89 -0.38 22.60
C ASN A 49 -7.91 -1.22 23.42
N ALA A 50 -7.06 -2.02 22.79
CA ALA A 50 -6.04 -2.81 23.48
C ALA A 50 -5.01 -1.95 24.22
N LEU A 51 -4.74 -0.73 23.73
CA LEU A 51 -3.93 0.29 24.41
C LEU A 51 -4.66 1.05 25.52
N GLY A 52 -5.96 0.79 25.72
CA GLY A 52 -6.79 1.53 26.68
C GLY A 52 -7.15 2.95 26.26
N TRP A 53 -6.88 3.33 24.99
CA TRP A 53 -7.10 4.69 24.48
C TRP A 53 -8.58 4.94 24.09
N HIS A 54 -9.35 3.89 23.80
CA HIS A 54 -10.64 4.01 23.14
C HIS A 54 -11.84 3.84 24.08
N GLY A 55 -12.02 4.77 25.03
CA GLY A 55 -13.18 4.80 25.94
C GLY A 55 -14.51 5.09 25.24
N GLY A 56 -15.17 4.07 24.66
CA GLY A 56 -16.62 4.09 24.36
C GLY A 56 -17.08 4.62 23.00
N LEU A 57 -16.18 5.08 22.12
CA LEU A 57 -16.59 5.63 20.81
C LEU A 57 -17.01 4.57 19.78
N ARG A 58 -16.46 3.35 19.86
CA ARG A 58 -16.78 2.20 18.99
C ARG A 58 -16.56 0.89 19.73
N SER A 59 -17.35 -0.13 19.41
CA SER A 59 -17.25 -1.45 20.04
C SER A 59 -16.07 -2.24 19.47
N PRO A 60 -15.11 -2.68 20.31
CA PRO A 60 -14.04 -3.55 19.87
C PRO A 60 -14.55 -4.95 19.54
N THR A 61 -13.81 -5.64 18.68
CA THR A 61 -14.00 -7.07 18.40
C THR A 61 -13.68 -7.87 19.66
N LYS A 62 -14.57 -8.81 20.01
CA LYS A 62 -14.34 -9.70 21.15
C LYS A 62 -13.23 -10.70 20.81
N SER A 63 -12.23 -10.84 21.68
CA SER A 63 -11.04 -11.69 21.44
C SER A 63 -11.36 -13.15 21.07
N LEU A 64 -12.46 -13.70 21.59
CA LEU A 64 -12.89 -15.09 21.38
C LEU A 64 -14.01 -15.23 20.33
N ALA A 65 -14.33 -14.16 19.59
CA ALA A 65 -15.35 -14.25 18.56
C ALA A 65 -14.87 -15.13 17.40
N ALA A 66 -15.65 -16.16 17.04
CA ALA A 66 -15.33 -17.02 15.90
C ALA A 66 -15.20 -16.20 14.59
N ASN A 67 -15.95 -15.11 14.48
CA ASN A 67 -15.94 -14.19 13.34
C ASN A 67 -14.99 -12.99 13.51
N ALA A 68 -14.04 -13.06 14.45
CA ALA A 68 -13.05 -12.01 14.57
C ALA A 68 -12.25 -11.87 13.26
N TRP A 69 -11.95 -10.63 12.86
CA TRP A 69 -11.37 -10.37 11.55
C TRP A 69 -9.95 -10.95 11.39
N TRP A 70 -9.23 -11.20 12.49
CA TRP A 70 -7.94 -11.91 12.47
C TRP A 70 -8.07 -13.44 12.31
N ASN A 71 -9.26 -14.02 12.56
CA ASN A 71 -9.54 -15.44 12.28
C ASN A 71 -9.96 -15.68 10.82
N MET A 72 -10.34 -14.62 10.11
CA MET A 72 -10.86 -14.69 8.74
C MET A 72 -9.93 -14.08 7.70
N SER A 73 -8.73 -13.63 8.06
CA SER A 73 -7.79 -13.14 7.06
C SER A 73 -7.28 -14.32 6.23
N PRO A 74 -7.65 -14.44 4.95
CA PRO A 74 -6.80 -15.20 4.05
C PRO A 74 -5.42 -14.54 4.12
N THR A 75 -4.36 -15.33 4.01
CA THR A 75 -3.01 -14.81 3.76
C THR A 75 -3.14 -13.81 2.62
N ALA A 76 -3.03 -12.51 2.91
CA ALA A 76 -3.34 -11.50 1.91
C ALA A 76 -2.28 -11.62 0.82
N VAL A 77 -2.68 -12.14 -0.35
CA VAL A 77 -1.82 -12.23 -1.53
C VAL A 77 -1.23 -10.83 -1.73
N PRO A 78 0.11 -10.68 -1.70
CA PRO A 78 0.74 -9.39 -1.87
C PRO A 78 0.19 -8.72 -3.12
N THR A 79 -0.40 -7.53 -3.00
CA THR A 79 -0.68 -6.73 -4.19
C THR A 79 0.64 -6.36 -4.84
N LEU A 80 0.65 -6.21 -6.16
CA LEU A 80 1.85 -5.78 -6.88
C LEU A 80 2.40 -4.45 -6.34
N PHE A 81 1.53 -3.54 -5.90
CA PHE A 81 1.96 -2.31 -5.24
C PHE A 81 2.77 -2.59 -3.96
N ASN A 82 2.35 -3.57 -3.14
CA ASN A 82 3.05 -3.92 -1.90
C ASN A 82 4.44 -4.48 -2.22
N VAL A 83 4.53 -5.41 -3.17
CA VAL A 83 5.82 -5.99 -3.62
C VAL A 83 6.76 -4.90 -4.11
N LEU A 84 6.29 -4.04 -5.03
CA LEU A 84 7.12 -2.95 -5.55
C LEU A 84 7.48 -1.91 -4.48
N SER A 85 6.59 -1.64 -3.52
CA SER A 85 6.88 -0.67 -2.44
C SER A 85 7.91 -1.19 -1.44
N GLU A 86 8.00 -2.51 -1.25
CA GLU A 86 9.03 -3.14 -0.43
C GLU A 86 10.40 -3.09 -1.11
N ILE A 87 10.45 -3.28 -2.44
CA ILE A 87 11.70 -3.27 -3.23
C ILE A 87 12.21 -1.84 -3.46
N TYR A 88 11.32 -0.90 -3.81
CA TYR A 88 11.68 0.43 -4.30
C TYR A 88 11.38 1.53 -3.27
N GLN A 89 12.26 1.70 -2.29
CA GLN A 89 12.05 2.62 -1.16
C GLN A 89 12.69 4.01 -1.35
N THR A 90 13.78 4.09 -2.11
CA THR A 90 14.55 5.33 -2.29
C THR A 90 14.17 6.06 -3.58
N ASP A 91 14.37 7.39 -3.63
CA ASP A 91 14.14 8.18 -4.83
C ASP A 91 14.94 7.67 -6.05
N GLY A 92 16.15 7.12 -5.85
CA GLY A 92 16.97 6.50 -6.89
C GLY A 92 16.38 5.19 -7.42
N GLN A 93 15.91 4.33 -6.51
CA GLN A 93 15.20 3.09 -6.85
C GLN A 93 13.89 3.37 -7.59
N ILE A 94 13.10 4.35 -7.14
CA ILE A 94 11.83 4.73 -7.78
C ILE A 94 12.08 5.33 -9.17
N ARG A 95 13.19 6.06 -9.36
CA ARG A 95 13.62 6.53 -10.69
C ARG A 95 13.98 5.38 -11.62
N ALA A 96 14.71 4.38 -11.12
CA ALA A 96 15.06 3.19 -11.88
C ALA A 96 13.80 2.39 -12.27
N LEU A 97 12.87 2.18 -11.33
CA LEU A 97 11.57 1.56 -11.59
C LEU A 97 10.79 2.31 -12.68
N PHE A 98 10.71 3.64 -12.59
CA PHE A 98 10.05 4.45 -13.62
C PHE A 98 10.69 4.28 -15.00
N GLN A 99 12.02 4.25 -15.07
CA GLN A 99 12.74 4.05 -16.33
C GLN A 99 12.51 2.65 -16.92
N LEU A 100 12.52 1.62 -16.07
CA LEU A 100 12.21 0.24 -16.46
C LEU A 100 10.76 0.12 -16.97
N ALA A 101 9.78 0.64 -16.23
CA ALA A 101 8.37 0.62 -16.65
C ALA A 101 8.14 1.40 -17.94
N ARG A 102 8.89 2.49 -18.16
CA ARG A 102 8.84 3.25 -19.41
C ARG A 102 9.41 2.47 -20.60
N ALA A 103 10.51 1.74 -20.39
CA ALA A 103 11.14 0.93 -21.43
C ALA A 103 10.31 -0.30 -21.81
N ASN A 104 9.49 -0.81 -20.88
CA ASN A 104 8.64 -1.98 -21.06
C ASN A 104 7.15 -1.62 -21.23
N SER A 105 6.86 -0.37 -21.61
CA SER A 105 5.51 0.09 -21.95
C SER A 105 5.20 -0.23 -23.41
N THR A 106 3.94 -0.53 -23.71
CA THR A 106 3.46 -0.77 -25.09
C THR A 106 3.41 0.49 -25.96
N GLY A 107 3.52 1.69 -25.37
CA GLY A 107 3.45 2.98 -26.07
C GLY A 107 4.71 3.84 -25.98
N ASP A 108 4.67 5.05 -26.56
CA ASP A 108 5.76 6.05 -26.49
C ASP A 108 5.84 6.71 -25.09
N GLY A 109 6.18 5.89 -24.10
CA GLY A 109 6.36 6.26 -22.70
C GLY A 109 5.23 5.79 -21.77
N LEU A 110 5.26 6.30 -20.53
CA LEU A 110 4.26 5.98 -19.51
C LEU A 110 3.08 6.95 -19.61
N PRO A 111 1.84 6.46 -19.75
CA PRO A 111 0.66 7.32 -19.87
C PRO A 111 0.40 8.11 -18.60
N CYS A 112 -0.24 9.26 -18.74
CA CYS A 112 -0.63 10.11 -17.62
C CYS A 112 -1.85 9.54 -16.89
N LYS A 113 -1.79 9.46 -15.56
CA LYS A 113 -2.92 8.99 -14.73
C LYS A 113 -4.18 9.85 -14.89
N ALA A 114 -4.05 11.16 -15.11
CA ALA A 114 -5.19 12.04 -15.30
C ALA A 114 -5.90 11.83 -16.64
N HIS A 115 -5.19 11.33 -17.66
CA HIS A 115 -5.68 11.14 -19.03
C HIS A 115 -5.04 9.90 -19.65
N PRO A 116 -5.36 8.69 -19.16
CA PRO A 116 -4.61 7.47 -19.48
C PRO A 116 -4.77 7.01 -20.93
N ASN A 117 -5.89 7.35 -21.56
CA ASN A 117 -6.23 6.94 -22.93
C ASN A 117 -5.85 7.98 -23.99
N VAL A 118 -5.16 9.07 -23.62
CA VAL A 118 -4.79 10.14 -24.54
C VAL A 118 -3.29 10.05 -24.85
N GLN A 119 -2.94 9.67 -26.09
CA GLN A 119 -1.55 9.38 -26.50
C GLN A 119 -0.55 10.51 -26.20
N HIS A 120 -0.96 11.78 -26.28
CA HIS A 120 -0.06 12.90 -26.03
C HIS A 120 0.23 13.14 -24.54
N HIS A 121 -0.57 12.57 -23.64
CA HIS A 121 -0.39 12.72 -22.19
C HIS A 121 0.53 11.63 -21.65
N ARG A 122 1.82 11.95 -21.55
CA ARG A 122 2.85 11.05 -21.00
C ARG A 122 3.64 11.69 -19.87
N TYR A 123 4.10 10.88 -18.93
CA TYR A 123 4.97 11.34 -17.85
C TYR A 123 6.42 11.47 -18.31
N GLN A 124 7.06 12.54 -17.85
CA GLN A 124 8.49 12.77 -17.98
C GLN A 124 9.13 12.99 -16.62
N VAL A 125 10.42 12.68 -16.53
CA VAL A 125 11.22 12.95 -15.34
C VAL A 125 11.27 14.46 -15.10
N ASN A 126 10.98 14.86 -13.88
CA ASN A 126 11.18 16.21 -13.41
C ASN A 126 12.23 16.14 -12.28
N ASN A 127 13.48 16.52 -12.59
CA ASN A 127 14.69 16.38 -11.75
C ASN A 127 14.69 17.25 -10.47
N SER A 128 13.55 17.42 -9.82
CA SER A 128 13.48 18.06 -8.50
C SER A 128 13.71 17.03 -7.39
N GLN A 129 14.09 17.51 -6.21
CA GLN A 129 14.03 16.71 -4.98
C GLN A 129 12.81 17.11 -4.14
N PRO A 130 12.00 16.14 -3.67
CA PRO A 130 12.09 14.69 -3.92
C PRO A 130 11.77 14.32 -5.38
N PHE A 131 12.23 13.14 -5.81
CA PHE A 131 12.02 12.64 -7.17
C PHE A 131 10.54 12.64 -7.55
N ARG A 132 10.23 13.26 -8.68
CA ARG A 132 8.87 13.41 -9.19
C ARG A 132 8.82 13.30 -10.71
N ILE A 133 7.69 12.84 -11.21
CA ILE A 133 7.37 12.83 -12.64
C ILE A 133 6.23 13.80 -12.91
N ARG A 134 6.23 14.42 -14.08
CA ARG A 134 5.22 15.39 -14.51
C ARG A 134 4.73 15.05 -15.91
N CYS A 135 3.44 15.18 -16.16
CA CYS A 135 2.89 15.08 -17.50
C CYS A 135 3.52 16.16 -18.41
N CYS A 136 3.94 15.78 -19.61
CA CYS A 136 4.56 16.70 -20.56
C CYS A 136 3.55 17.58 -21.31
N MET A 137 2.26 17.22 -21.29
CA MET A 137 1.23 17.96 -22.02
C MET A 137 0.98 19.33 -21.37
N HIS A 138 1.04 20.38 -22.18
CA HIS A 138 0.72 21.74 -21.75
C HIS A 138 -0.73 21.80 -21.28
N GLY A 139 -0.96 22.41 -20.11
CA GLY A 139 -2.28 22.49 -19.48
C GLY A 139 -2.61 21.35 -18.53
N CYS A 140 -1.99 20.18 -18.67
CA CYS A 140 -2.17 19.07 -17.73
C CYS A 140 -1.28 19.22 -16.49
N TYR A 141 0.05 19.20 -16.68
CA TYR A 141 1.05 19.28 -15.62
C TYR A 141 0.85 18.35 -14.40
N HIS A 142 0.02 17.31 -14.51
CA HIS A 142 -0.22 16.37 -13.42
C HIS A 142 1.09 15.75 -12.93
N LYS A 143 1.26 15.64 -11.61
CA LYS A 143 2.52 15.20 -10.97
C LYS A 143 2.28 13.94 -10.17
N LEU A 144 3.25 13.04 -10.18
CA LEU A 144 3.33 11.91 -9.24
C LEU A 144 4.68 11.95 -8.53
N GLN A 145 4.68 11.47 -7.29
CA GLN A 145 5.86 11.38 -6.44
C GLN A 145 5.84 10.10 -5.62
N ARG A 146 7.00 9.50 -5.41
CA ARG A 146 7.23 8.34 -4.53
C ARG A 146 6.19 7.22 -4.68
N ALA A 147 5.45 6.89 -3.62
CA ALA A 147 4.44 5.83 -3.60
C ALA A 147 3.37 6.00 -4.70
N ALA A 148 3.03 7.24 -5.09
CA ALA A 148 2.07 7.46 -6.16
C ALA A 148 2.61 7.04 -7.55
N ILE A 149 3.93 7.04 -7.73
CA ILE A 149 4.59 6.50 -8.94
C ILE A 149 4.49 4.98 -8.91
N ILE A 150 4.85 4.34 -7.79
CA ILE A 150 4.82 2.89 -7.62
C ILE A 150 3.40 2.36 -7.84
N HIS A 151 2.41 3.01 -7.25
CA HIS A 151 1.01 2.65 -7.41
C HIS A 151 0.55 2.75 -8.87
N TRP A 152 0.91 3.84 -9.55
CA TRP A 152 0.54 3.99 -10.97
C TRP A 152 1.17 2.90 -11.84
N ILE A 153 2.43 2.54 -11.58
CA ILE A 153 3.09 1.45 -12.30
C ILE A 153 2.41 0.10 -12.02
N ALA A 154 2.04 -0.18 -10.78
CA ALA A 154 1.28 -1.38 -10.43
C ALA A 154 -0.08 -1.45 -11.16
N GLU A 155 -0.81 -0.33 -11.23
CA GLU A 155 -2.05 -0.24 -12.02
C GLU A 155 -1.78 -0.56 -13.50
N LEU A 156 -0.70 -0.02 -14.09
CA LEU A 156 -0.38 -0.25 -15.50
C LEU A 156 0.00 -1.70 -15.83
N VAL A 157 0.69 -2.38 -14.91
CA VAL A 157 1.00 -3.81 -15.05
C VAL A 157 -0.28 -4.64 -14.99
N ASN A 158 -1.17 -4.36 -14.03
CA ASN A 158 -2.45 -5.08 -13.92
C ASN A 158 -3.34 -4.92 -15.16
N HIS A 159 -3.21 -3.82 -15.90
CA HIS A 159 -3.92 -3.57 -17.15
C HIS A 159 -3.12 -3.99 -18.41
N ASN A 160 -2.00 -4.70 -18.25
CA ASN A 160 -1.11 -5.14 -19.34
C ASN A 160 -0.58 -4.00 -20.22
N VAL A 161 -0.47 -2.78 -19.68
CA VAL A 161 0.13 -1.64 -20.38
C VAL A 161 1.67 -1.69 -20.29
N VAL A 162 2.16 -2.20 -19.15
CA VAL A 162 3.58 -2.45 -18.87
C VAL A 162 3.78 -3.93 -18.60
N ASP A 163 4.81 -4.54 -19.19
CA ASP A 163 5.18 -5.93 -18.88
C ASP A 163 5.82 -6.03 -17.49
N GLY A 164 5.12 -6.69 -16.57
CA GLY A 164 5.54 -6.88 -15.18
C GLY A 164 6.74 -7.82 -15.01
N SER A 165 6.96 -8.76 -15.95
CA SER A 165 8.05 -9.75 -15.86
C SER A 165 9.45 -9.14 -15.93
N LYS A 166 9.54 -7.86 -16.35
CA LYS A 166 10.79 -7.10 -16.49
C LYS A 166 11.01 -6.07 -15.39
N LEU A 167 10.13 -6.01 -14.38
CA LEU A 167 10.22 -5.06 -13.26
C LEU A 167 10.86 -5.69 -12.00
N GLY A 168 11.70 -6.71 -12.17
CA GLY A 168 12.30 -7.44 -11.04
C GLY A 168 11.32 -8.38 -10.33
N LEU A 169 10.23 -8.75 -11.02
CA LEU A 169 9.33 -9.83 -10.61
C LEU A 169 9.83 -11.10 -11.31
N ASP A 170 11.00 -11.58 -10.90
CA ASP A 170 11.53 -12.84 -11.40
C ASP A 170 10.60 -13.93 -10.83
N GLY A 171 10.10 -14.82 -11.70
CA GLY A 171 8.97 -15.72 -11.43
C GLY A 171 9.15 -16.78 -10.35
N GLU A 172 10.09 -16.63 -9.43
CA GLU A 172 10.28 -17.53 -8.27
C GLU A 172 9.44 -17.13 -7.05
N ASP A 173 8.87 -15.92 -7.00
CA ASP A 173 8.00 -15.45 -5.89
C ASP A 173 6.50 -15.35 -6.27
N LEU A 174 6.11 -15.81 -7.47
CA LEU A 174 4.73 -15.82 -7.96
C LEU A 174 4.35 -17.23 -8.47
N GLU A 175 4.55 -18.26 -7.65
CA GLU A 175 3.70 -19.44 -7.77
C GLU A 175 2.30 -19.07 -7.26
N ILE A 176 1.37 -18.95 -8.21
CA ILE A 176 -0.07 -18.80 -8.01
C ILE A 176 -0.66 -20.14 -7.57
#